data_AF-A0A357EJQ5-F1
#
_entry.id   AF-A0A357EJQ5-F1
#
_cell.length_a   1.000
_cell.length_b   1.000
_cell.length_c   1.000
_cell.angle_alpha   90.00
_cell.angle_beta   90.00
_cell.angle_gamma   90.00
#
_symmetry.space_group_name_H-M   'P 1'
#
loop_
_entity.id
_entity.type
_entity.pdbx_description
1 polymer ?
#
loop_
_entity_poly.entity_id
_entity_poly.type
_entity_poly.pdbx_seq_one_letter_code
_entity_poly.pdbx_strand_id
1 'polypeptide(L)' 'MTCQRCDGLMVSERICDLQGLSSDLCVDGYRCLLCGNVVDATILENRRQSAEALQLLAGSSTRVMELAVG' A
#
# COMPACT_ATOMS: atom_id res chain seq x y z
N MET A 1 -9.39 -9.75 -9.74
CA MET A 1 -8.40 -8.71 -9.39
C MET A 1 -7.01 -9.19 -9.77
N THR A 2 -6.15 -8.31 -10.28
CA THR A 2 -4.79 -8.65 -10.74
C THR A 2 -3.74 -8.04 -9.82
N CYS A 3 -2.70 -8.82 -9.48
CA CYS A 3 -1.66 -8.40 -8.55
C CYS A 3 -0.76 -7.32 -9.17
N GLN A 4 -0.71 -6.14 -8.56
CA GLN A 4 0.12 -5.01 -9.00
C GLN A 4 1.65 -5.26 -8.94
N ARG A 5 2.09 -6.39 -8.37
CA ARG A 5 3.52 -6.75 -8.27
C ARG A 5 4.00 -7.72 -9.33
N CYS A 6 3.11 -8.58 -9.85
CA CYS A 6 3.51 -9.71 -10.70
C CYS A 6 2.46 -10.13 -11.72
N ASP A 7 1.37 -9.37 -11.85
CA ASP A 7 0.22 -9.66 -12.70
C ASP A 7 -0.49 -11.00 -12.44
N GLY A 8 -0.17 -11.64 -11.31
CA GLY A 8 -0.81 -12.88 -10.87
C GLY A 8 -2.24 -12.70 -10.37
N LEU A 9 -2.94 -13.83 -10.24
CA LEU A 9 -4.30 -13.88 -9.70
C LEU A 9 -4.32 -13.50 -8.23
N MET A 10 -5.24 -12.60 -7.86
CA MET A 10 -5.57 -12.30 -6.47
C MET A 10 -6.91 -12.94 -6.09
N VAL A 11 -6.93 -13.61 -4.93
CA VAL A 11 -8.10 -14.28 -4.39
C VAL A 11 -8.47 -13.69 -3.04
N SER A 12 -9.77 -13.67 -2.74
CA SER A 12 -10.27 -13.22 -1.43
C SER A 12 -9.83 -14.19 -0.34
N GLU A 13 -9.37 -13.66 0.79
CA GLU A 13 -8.90 -14.43 1.94
C GLU A 13 -9.29 -13.73 3.24
N ARG A 14 -9.62 -14.52 4.27
CA ARG A 14 -9.76 -14.04 5.65
C ARG A 14 -8.39 -14.09 6.31
N ILE A 15 -7.79 -12.94 6.59
CA ILE A 15 -6.44 -12.82 7.14
C ILE A 15 -6.57 -12.56 8.64
N CYS A 16 -6.03 -13.44 9.46
CA CYS A 16 -6.14 -13.34 10.93
C CYS A 16 -4.75 -13.13 11.54
N ASP A 17 -4.66 -12.16 12.45
CA ASP A 17 -3.49 -12.03 13.30
C ASP A 17 -3.58 -13.01 14.48
N LEU A 18 -2.89 -14.15 14.34
CA LEU A 18 -2.88 -15.21 15.35
C LEU A 18 -1.87 -14.94 16.50
N GLN A 19 -1.02 -13.91 16.39
CA GLN A 19 0.05 -13.61 17.36
C GLN A 19 -0.04 -12.19 17.97
N GLY A 20 -1.04 -11.40 17.56
CA GLY A 20 -1.20 -10.01 17.96
C GLY A 20 -1.77 -9.77 19.37
N LEU A 21 -1.58 -8.54 19.85
CA LEU A 21 -2.11 -7.97 21.11
C LEU A 21 -3.65 -7.83 21.13
N SER A 22 -4.32 -8.01 19.98
CA SER A 22 -5.78 -7.99 19.84
C SER A 22 -6.19 -9.37 19.35
N SER A 23 -6.71 -10.20 20.26
CA SER A 23 -6.87 -11.66 20.05
C SER A 23 -7.80 -12.08 18.92
N ASP A 24 -8.48 -11.16 18.23
CA ASP A 24 -9.58 -11.49 17.32
C ASP A 24 -9.60 -10.67 16.02
N LEU A 25 -8.48 -10.04 15.64
CA LEU A 25 -8.46 -9.20 14.44
C LEU A 25 -8.26 -10.05 13.17
N CYS A 26 -9.36 -10.61 12.68
CA CYS A 26 -9.44 -11.10 11.31
C CYS A 26 -10.03 -10.02 10.39
N VAL A 27 -9.37 -9.78 9.26
CA VAL A 27 -9.80 -8.85 8.22
C VAL A 27 -10.01 -9.58 6.90
N ASP A 28 -10.95 -9.09 6.09
CA ASP A 28 -11.09 -9.56 4.72
C ASP A 28 -10.10 -8.81 3.83
N GLY A 29 -9.38 -9.55 3.00
CA GLY A 29 -8.43 -9.00 2.05
C GLY A 29 -8.23 -9.91 0.85
N TYR A 30 -7.20 -9.61 0.06
CA TYR A 30 -6.82 -10.40 -1.09
C TYR A 30 -5.36 -10.81 -1.01
N ARG A 31 -5.08 -12.07 -1.31
CA ARG A 31 -3.73 -12.61 -1.46
C ARG A 31 -3.46 -12.98 -2.91
N CYS A 32 -2.28 -12.62 -3.41
CA CYS A 32 -1.79 -13.14 -4.68
C CYS A 32 -1.27 -14.56 -4.51
N LEU A 33 -1.76 -15.49 -5.35
CA LEU A 33 -1.32 -16.88 -5.32
C LEU A 33 0.10 -17.11 -5.86
N LEU A 34 0.66 -16.16 -6.63
CA LEU A 34 1.99 -16.28 -7.22
C LEU A 34 3.09 -15.69 -6.32
N CYS A 35 2.94 -14.44 -5.88
CA CYS A 35 4.00 -13.73 -5.14
C CYS A 35 3.68 -13.49 -3.67
N GLY A 36 2.50 -13.91 -3.19
CA GLY A 36 2.08 -13.73 -1.81
C GLY A 36 1.73 -12.30 -1.41
N ASN A 37 1.68 -11.34 -2.35
CA ASN A 37 1.28 -9.97 -2.04
C ASN A 37 -0.12 -9.92 -1.40
N VAL A 38 -0.25 -9.20 -0.30
CA VAL A 38 -1.49 -9.03 0.44
C VAL A 38 -1.98 -7.58 0.33
N VAL A 39 -3.28 -7.41 0.17
CA VAL A 39 -3.96 -6.11 0.24
C VAL A 39 -5.28 -6.25 0.99
N ASP A 40 -5.57 -5.29 1.85
CA ASP A 40 -6.86 -5.05 2.47
C ASP A 40 -7.19 -3.55 2.37
N ALA A 41 -8.35 -3.14 2.90
CA ALA A 41 -8.76 -1.73 2.88
C ALA A 41 -7.75 -0.80 3.59
N THR A 42 -7.20 -1.23 4.73
CA THR A 42 -6.23 -0.47 5.53
C THR A 42 -4.89 -0.34 4.80
N ILE A 43 -4.38 -1.40 4.20
CA ILE A 43 -3.15 -1.40 3.40
C ILE A 43 -3.31 -0.46 2.20
N LEU A 44 -4.46 -0.50 1.52
CA LEU A 44 -4.71 0.39 0.38
C LEU A 44 -4.76 1.85 0.81
N GLU A 45 -5.45 2.16 1.90
CA GLU A 45 -5.54 3.51 2.43
C GLU A 45 -4.17 4.04 2.89
N ASN A 46 -3.39 3.23 3.61
CA ASN A 46 -2.03 3.61 4.02
C ASN A 46 -1.12 3.86 2.82
N ARG A 47 -1.26 3.07 1.75
CA ARG A 47 -0.51 3.28 0.48
C ARG A 47 -0.93 4.58 -0.20
N ARG A 48 -2.22 4.90 -0.23
CA ARG A 48 -2.73 6.17 -0.77
C ARG A 48 -2.16 7.37 -0.01
N GLN A 49 -2.27 7.36 1.31
CA GLN A 49 -1.73 8.43 2.16
C GLN A 49 -0.21 8.58 2.00
N SER A 50 0.52 7.47 1.92
CA SER A 50 1.97 7.48 1.71
C SER A 50 2.35 8.06 0.34
N ALA A 51 1.59 7.74 -0.70
CA ALA A 51 1.80 8.30 -2.04
C ALA A 51 1.53 9.81 -2.06
N GLU A 52 0.47 10.28 -1.40
CA GLU A 52 0.16 11.71 -1.27
C GLU A 52 1.24 12.47 -0.51
N ALA A 53 1.70 11.92 0.62
CA ALA A 53 2.82 12.50 1.38
C ALA A 53 4.09 12.61 0.52
N LEU A 54 4.40 11.58 -0.27
CA LEU A 54 5.56 11.60 -1.17
C LEU A 54 5.41 12.63 -2.28
N GLN A 55 4.22 12.82 -2.84
CA GLN A 55 3.96 13.86 -3.85
C GLN A 55 4.18 15.26 -3.30
N LEU A 56 3.76 15.53 -2.05
CA LEU A 56 3.99 16.82 -1.39
C LEU A 56 5.49 17.07 -1.16
N LEU A 57 6.26 16.04 -0.81
CA LEU A 57 7.71 16.12 -0.63
C LEU A 57 8.46 16.25 -1.97
N ALA A 58 7.98 15.59 -3.04
CA ALA A 58 8.58 15.72 -4.37
C ALA A 58 8.28 17.08 -5.01
N GLY A 59 7.05 17.59 -4.85
CA GLY A 59 6.64 18.91 -5.38
C GLY A 59 7.27 20.09 -4.65
N SER A 60 7.72 19.91 -3.40
CA SER A 60 8.52 20.93 -2.70
C SER A 60 9.96 20.99 -3.20
N SER A 61 10.52 19.89 -3.73
CA SER A 61 11.86 19.85 -4.32
C SER A 61 11.94 20.59 -5.67
N THR A 62 10.87 20.58 -6.48
CA THR A 62 10.85 21.25 -7.78
C THR A 62 10.89 22.77 -7.66
N ARG A 63 10.26 23.34 -6.63
CA ARG A 63 10.27 24.80 -6.38
C ARG A 63 11.62 25.36 -5.93
N VAL A 64 12.52 24.53 -5.43
CA VAL A 64 13.86 24.98 -4.98
C VAL A 64 14.85 25.06 -6.14
N MET A 65 14.65 24.31 -7.23
CA MET A 65 15.55 24.36 -8.41
C MET A 65 15.24 25.54 -9.34
N GLU A 66 14.03 26.09 -9.32
CA GLU A 66 13.62 27.20 -10.21
C GLU A 66 14.06 28.60 -9.70
N LEU A 67 14.48 28.72 -8.44
CA LEU A 67 14.94 29.98 -7.82
C LEU A 67 16.48 30.16 -7.84
N ALA A 68 17.24 29.23 -8.40
CA ALA A 68 18.71 29.28 -8.45
C ALA A 68 19.29 29.74 -9.80
N VAL A 69 18.44 30.16 -10.75
CA VAL A 69 18.85 30.76 -12.04
C VAL A 69 18.31 32.20 -12.08
N GLY A 70 18.97 33.10 -11.35
CA GLY A 70 18.67 34.53 -11.32
C GLY A 70 19.92 35.33 -10.95
#